data_AF-A0A0S4LK96-F1
#
_entry.id   AF-A0A0S4LK96-F1
#
_cell.length_a   1.000
_cell.length_b   1.000
_cell.length_c   1.000
_cell.angle_alpha   90.00
_cell.angle_beta   90.00
_cell.angle_gamma   90.00
#
_symmetry.space_group_name_H-M   'P 1'
#
loop_
_entity.id
_entity.type
_entity.pdbx_description
1 polymer ?
#
loop_
_entity_poly.entity_id
_entity_poly.type
_entity_poly.pdbx_seq_one_letter_code
_entity_poly.pdbx_strand_id
1 'polypeptide(L)'
;MYQEEKTFRLRVTLEASFPDDYDGEEDESNWIREWEARMKPQLIKSVFDSLRQQRGWSSHIRNRGVSPADEIEIVVSKDFSKPVPLVFER
;
A
#
# COMPACT_ATOMS: atom_id res chain seq x y z
N MET A 1 23.02 -12.84 11.80
CA MET A 1 22.87 -11.49 11.20
C MET A 1 22.01 -10.68 12.14
N TYR A 2 22.45 -9.47 12.52
CA TYR A 2 21.67 -8.58 13.37
C TYR A 2 20.67 -7.80 12.50
N GLN A 3 19.44 -7.62 12.98
CA GLN A 3 18.37 -6.93 12.25
C GLN A 3 17.72 -5.91 13.18
N GLU A 4 17.59 -4.68 12.68
CA GLU A 4 16.84 -3.61 13.32
C GLU A 4 15.56 -3.35 12.53
N GLU A 5 14.47 -3.07 13.24
CA GLU A 5 13.19 -2.70 12.62
C GLU A 5 12.63 -1.41 13.22
N LYS A 6 11.99 -0.61 12.36
CA LYS A 6 11.24 0.57 12.76
C LYS A 6 9.95 0.62 11.97
N THR A 7 8.85 0.88 12.66
CA THR A 7 7.51 0.91 12.07
C THR A 7 6.94 2.33 12.07
N PHE A 8 6.35 2.72 10.95
CA PHE A 8 5.48 3.89 10.81
C PHE A 8 4.13 3.43 10.25
N ARG A 9 3.02 4.05 10.67
CA ARG A 9 1.67 3.68 10.24
C ARG A 9 1.02 4.81 9.46
N LEU A 10 0.59 4.52 8.24
CA LEU A 10 -0.30 5.35 7.43
C LEU A 10 -1.69 4.70 7.42
N ARG A 11 -2.74 5.47 7.69
CA ARG A 11 -4.13 5.01 7.64
C ARG A 11 -4.92 5.91 6.71
N VAL A 12 -5.73 5.29 5.85
CA VAL A 12 -6.70 5.97 4.99
C VAL A 12 -8.09 5.60 5.51
N THR A 13 -8.96 6.61 5.67
CA THR A 13 -10.38 6.43 6.00
C THR A 13 -11.18 6.84 4.77
N LEU A 14 -12.08 5.97 4.31
CA LEU A 14 -13.03 6.27 3.24
C LEU A 14 -14.33 6.73 3.88
N GLU A 15 -14.77 7.93 3.55
CA GLU A 15 -15.98 8.54 4.10
C GLU A 15 -16.90 8.96 2.96
N ALA A 16 -18.21 8.78 3.16
CA ALA A 16 -19.27 9.24 2.26
C ALA A 16 -20.39 9.86 3.11
N SER A 17 -20.98 10.95 2.62
CA SER A 17 -22.11 11.62 3.27
C SER A 17 -23.31 11.59 2.34
N PHE A 18 -24.47 11.28 2.90
CA PHE A 18 -25.72 11.14 2.17
C PHE A 18 -26.75 12.16 2.69
N PRO A 19 -27.63 12.70 1.83
CA PRO A 19 -28.76 13.53 2.25
C PRO A 19 -29.72 12.81 3.21
N ASP A 20 -30.48 13.58 3.99
CA ASP A 20 -31.44 13.04 4.97
C ASP A 20 -32.59 12.24 4.31
N ASP A 21 -32.88 12.51 3.04
CA ASP A 21 -33.91 11.85 2.22
C ASP A 21 -33.37 10.70 1.36
N TYR A 22 -32.14 10.25 1.62
CA TYR A 22 -31.53 9.13 0.90
C TYR A 22 -32.18 7.78 1.27
N ASP A 23 -32.93 7.20 0.33
CA ASP A 23 -33.68 5.94 0.52
C ASP A 23 -32.82 4.67 0.34
N GLY A 24 -31.49 4.81 0.19
CA GLY A 24 -30.57 3.67 0.15
C GLY A 24 -30.57 2.83 -1.13
N GLU A 25 -31.52 3.06 -2.04
CA GLU A 25 -31.69 2.24 -3.26
C GLU A 25 -30.88 2.71 -4.47
N GLU A 26 -30.46 3.98 -4.52
CA GLU A 26 -29.48 4.44 -5.50
C GLU A 26 -28.07 4.26 -4.94
N ASP A 27 -27.35 3.28 -5.49
CA ASP A 27 -25.92 2.99 -5.29
C ASP A 27 -25.58 1.95 -4.20
N GLU A 28 -25.78 0.67 -4.56
CA GLU A 28 -25.21 -0.54 -3.94
C GLU A 28 -23.70 -0.44 -3.62
N SER A 29 -23.32 0.35 -2.61
CA SER A 29 -21.92 0.54 -2.20
C SER A 29 -20.99 0.95 -3.36
N ASN A 30 -21.49 1.70 -4.36
CA ASN A 30 -20.68 2.06 -5.54
C ASN A 30 -19.39 2.81 -5.18
N TRP A 31 -19.43 3.67 -4.15
CA TRP A 31 -18.25 4.33 -3.60
C TRP A 31 -17.22 3.35 -3.02
N ILE A 32 -17.66 2.29 -2.34
CA ILE A 32 -16.79 1.21 -1.83
C ILE A 32 -16.23 0.40 -3.00
N ARG A 33 -17.06 0.06 -4.00
CA ARG A 33 -16.64 -0.66 -5.21
C ARG A 33 -15.59 0.15 -5.98
N GLU A 34 -15.79 1.46 -6.16
CA GLU A 34 -14.82 2.34 -6.81
C GLU A 34 -13.49 2.39 -6.03
N TRP A 35 -13.57 2.49 -4.71
CA TRP A 35 -12.40 2.45 -3.84
C TRP A 35 -11.62 1.15 -4.01
N GLU A 36 -12.27 0.00 -3.87
CA GLU A 36 -11.64 -1.31 -3.94
C GLU A 36 -11.12 -1.66 -5.34
N ALA A 37 -11.88 -1.33 -6.39
CA ALA A 37 -11.54 -1.71 -7.76
C ALA A 37 -10.53 -0.77 -8.44
N ARG A 38 -10.47 0.51 -8.03
CA ARG A 38 -9.70 1.53 -8.76
C ARG A 38 -8.71 2.28 -7.88
N MET A 39 -9.19 2.96 -6.83
CA MET A 39 -8.36 3.90 -6.06
C MET A 39 -7.29 3.17 -5.24
N LYS A 40 -7.68 2.16 -4.45
CA LYS A 40 -6.78 1.39 -3.60
C LYS A 40 -5.66 0.69 -4.40
N PRO A 41 -5.94 -0.04 -5.50
CA PRO A 41 -4.89 -0.63 -6.34
C PRO A 41 -3.91 0.41 -6.91
N GLN A 42 -4.40 1.57 -7.35
CA GLN A 42 -3.56 2.64 -7.89
C GLN A 42 -2.65 3.27 -6.83
N LEU A 43 -3.15 3.49 -5.62
CA LEU A 43 -2.36 3.98 -4.50
C LEU A 43 -1.25 2.99 -4.13
N ILE A 44 -1.58 1.70 -3.98
CA ILE A 44 -0.60 0.66 -3.67
C ILE A 44 0.46 0.59 -4.77
N LYS A 45 0.05 0.61 -6.04
CA LYS A 45 0.98 0.63 -7.19
C LYS A 45 1.94 1.82 -7.09
N SER A 46 1.42 3.02 -6.85
CA SER A 46 2.22 4.25 -6.76
C SER A 46 3.25 4.21 -5.62
N VAL A 47 2.87 3.61 -4.49
CA VAL A 47 3.81 3.36 -3.37
C VAL A 47 4.94 2.44 -3.82
N PHE A 48 4.64 1.29 -4.43
CA PHE A 48 5.67 0.37 -4.92
C PHE A 48 6.54 0.99 -6.02
N ASP A 49 5.96 1.75 -6.95
CA ASP A 49 6.71 2.45 -8.00
C ASP A 49 7.69 3.46 -7.42
N SER A 50 7.29 4.18 -6.37
CA SER A 50 8.17 5.12 -5.63
C SER A 50 9.29 4.40 -4.88
N LEU A 51 8.98 3.26 -4.25
CA LEU A 51 9.95 2.46 -3.49
C LEU A 51 11.00 1.81 -4.41
N ARG A 52 10.62 1.34 -5.60
CA ARG A 52 11.53 0.73 -6.58
C ARG A 52 12.61 1.70 -7.08
N GLN A 53 12.36 3.01 -7.01
CA GLN A 53 13.35 4.02 -7.41
C GLN A 53 14.48 4.18 -6.37
N GLN A 54 14.32 3.65 -5.15
CA GLN A 54 15.28 3.78 -4.07
C GLN A 54 16.39 2.71 -4.18
N ARG A 55 17.57 3.11 -4.69
CA ARG A 55 18.70 2.19 -4.92
C ARG A 55 19.16 1.48 -3.64
N GLY A 56 19.36 0.17 -3.74
CA GLY A 56 19.83 -0.68 -2.64
C GLY A 56 18.77 -1.01 -1.59
N TRP A 57 17.52 -0.57 -1.79
CA TRP A 57 16.38 -0.97 -0.98
C TRP A 57 15.54 -1.99 -1.74
N SER A 58 14.88 -2.87 -1.00
CA SER A 58 13.90 -3.83 -1.51
C SER A 58 12.58 -3.63 -0.78
N SER A 59 11.46 -3.89 -1.47
CA SER A 59 10.11 -3.77 -0.90
C SER A 59 9.29 -5.01 -1.19
N HIS A 60 8.60 -5.55 -0.19
CA HIS A 60 7.69 -6.69 -0.36
C HIS A 60 6.48 -6.57 0.58
N ILE A 61 5.38 -7.26 0.23
CA ILE A 61 4.23 -7.37 1.13
C ILE A 61 4.53 -8.45 2.16
N ARG A 62 4.26 -8.15 3.43
CA ARG A 62 4.25 -9.12 4.52
C ARG A 62 2.81 -9.36 4.93
N ASN A 63 2.41 -10.62 5.03
CA ASN A 63 1.10 -11.00 5.58
C ASN A 63 1.31 -11.58 6.98
N ARG A 64 0.59 -11.03 7.98
CA ARG A 64 0.62 -11.47 9.39
C ARG A 64 -0.67 -12.16 9.83
N GLY A 65 -1.44 -12.71 8.89
CA GLY A 65 -2.74 -13.33 9.14
C GLY A 65 -3.92 -12.36 9.12
N VAL A 66 -3.69 -11.10 8.71
CA VAL A 66 -4.74 -10.08 8.52
C VAL A 66 -5.17 -10.11 7.05
N SER A 67 -6.47 -9.93 6.79
CA SER A 67 -6.97 -9.86 5.43
C SER A 67 -6.30 -8.68 4.68
N PRO A 68 -5.86 -8.85 3.43
CA PRO A 68 -5.41 -7.74 2.58
C PRO A 68 -6.50 -6.70 2.28
N ALA A 69 -7.77 -7.03 2.56
CA ALA A 69 -8.85 -6.05 2.57
C ALA A 69 -8.70 -5.04 3.72
N ASP A 70 -8.20 -5.50 4.87
CA ASP A 70 -8.12 -4.74 6.12
C ASP A 70 -6.74 -4.10 6.33
N GLU A 71 -5.66 -4.82 6.00
CA GLU A 71 -4.28 -4.32 6.17
C GLU A 71 -3.34 -4.84 5.07
N ILE A 72 -2.53 -3.94 4.52
CA ILE A 72 -1.41 -4.28 3.64
C ILE A 72 -0.14 -3.74 4.29
N GLU A 73 0.67 -4.64 4.83
CA GLU A 73 1.96 -4.29 5.39
C GLU A 73 3.04 -4.37 4.30
N ILE A 74 3.65 -3.22 3.98
CA ILE A 74 4.77 -3.13 3.03
C ILE A 74 6.07 -3.04 3.83
N VAL A 75 6.89 -4.08 3.75
CA VAL A 75 8.22 -4.10 4.34
C VAL A 75 9.20 -3.52 3.35
N VAL A 76 9.96 -2.50 3.79
CA VAL A 76 11.07 -1.92 3.04
C VAL A 76 12.35 -2.26 3.79
N SER A 77 13.29 -2.94 3.12
CA SER A 77 14.50 -3.45 3.75
C SER A 77 15.73 -3.15 2.92
N LYS A 78 16.86 -2.99 3.60
CA LYS A 78 18.19 -2.86 3.00
C LYS A 78 19.12 -3.87 3.65
N ASP A 79 19.82 -4.62 2.81
CA ASP A 79 20.82 -5.58 3.25
C ASP A 79 22.19 -4.91 3.19
N PHE A 80 22.71 -4.45 4.33
CA PHE A 80 24.01 -3.79 4.43
C PHE A 80 25.20 -4.74 4.25
N SER A 81 24.97 -6.06 4.21
CA SER A 81 26.03 -7.03 3.89
C SER A 81 26.27 -7.17 2.38
N LYS A 82 25.36 -6.64 1.55
CA LYS A 82 25.45 -6.71 0.09
C LYS A 82 25.86 -5.36 -0.51
N PRO A 83 26.73 -5.35 -1.53
CA PRO A 83 27.02 -4.12 -2.27
C PRO A 83 25.76 -3.61 -2.97
N VAL A 84 25.61 -2.29 -3.06
CA VAL A 84 24.52 -1.68 -3.83
C VAL A 84 24.67 -2.12 -5.30
N PRO A 85 23.62 -2.69 -5.93
CA PRO A 85 23.71 -3.10 -7.33
C PRO A 85 24.13 -1.92 -8.21
N LEU A 86 25.24 -2.08 -8.95
CA LEU A 86 25.67 -1.14 -9.97
C LEU A 86 24.70 -1.26 -11.16
N VAL A 87 23.95 -0.20 -11.45
CA VAL A 87 23.13 -0.12 -12.66
C VAL A 87 24.04 0.37 -13.78
N PHE A 88 24.32 -0.48 -14.76
CA PHE A 88 24.94 -0.03 -16.01
C PHE A 88 23.86 0.70 -16.81
N GLU A 89 23.96 2.03 -16.89
CA GLU A 89 23.16 2.81 -17.84
C GLU A 89 23.58 2.40 -19.26
N ARG A 90 22.60 2.02 -20.08
CA ARG A 90 22.74 1.80 -21.53
C ARG A 90 22.08 2.95 -22.27
#